data_AF-A0A2L0UIR2-F1
#
_entry.id   AF-A0A2L0UIR2-F1
#
_cell.length_a   1.000
_cell.length_b   1.000
_cell.length_c   1.000
_cell.angle_alpha   90.00
_cell.angle_beta   90.00
_cell.angle_gamma   90.00
#
_symmetry.space_group_name_H-M   'P 1'
#
loop_
_entity.id
_entity.type
_entity.pdbx_description
1 polymer ?
#
loop_
_entity_poly.entity_id
_entity_poly.type
_entity_poly.pdbx_seq_one_letter_code
_entity_poly.pdbx_strand_id
1 'polypeptide(L)'
;MRILLWHVHGGWTDAFVRGTHTYLLPTTPDGGAWGLGRAGRDWPASVVEVAPHDLRDADIDVVVLQRIEEIAECERLLGRTPGRDLPAVFLEHNTPRRDIVGTVHPLADRTDIPIVHVTHFNELFWDSGIARTRVIEHGIVDPGYLYTGELEQLAAVINEPVRRGRITGTDLLPRFA
;
A
#
# COMPACT_ATOMS: atom_id res chain seq x y z
N MET A 1 -16.33 0.25 9.20
CA MET A 1 -15.31 -0.77 9.49
C MET A 1 -14.08 -0.09 10.07
N ARG A 2 -13.33 -0.83 10.89
CA ARG A 2 -12.04 -0.47 11.48
C ARG A 2 -10.95 -1.27 10.76
N ILE A 3 -10.14 -0.57 9.97
CA ILE A 3 -9.16 -1.14 9.06
C ILE A 3 -7.76 -0.94 9.65
N LEU A 4 -7.05 -2.02 9.95
CA LEU A 4 -5.65 -1.95 10.36
C LEU A 4 -4.75 -1.83 9.12
N LEU A 5 -3.79 -0.91 9.16
CA LEU A 5 -2.69 -0.84 8.20
C LEU A 5 -1.47 -0.12 8.78
N TRP A 6 -0.29 -0.42 8.24
CA TRP A 6 0.93 0.35 8.51
C TRP A 6 1.15 1.43 7.45
N HIS A 7 1.69 2.57 7.86
CA HIS A 7 2.03 3.67 6.96
C HIS A 7 3.32 3.36 6.18
N VAL A 8 3.19 2.54 5.12
CA VAL A 8 4.31 2.10 4.27
C VAL A 8 4.52 3.03 3.07
N HIS A 9 3.44 3.39 2.36
CA HIS A 9 3.51 4.22 1.16
C HIS A 9 2.62 5.46 1.27
N GLY A 10 3.18 6.57 1.78
CA GLY A 10 2.41 7.76 2.16
C GLY A 10 1.51 8.34 1.06
N GLY A 11 1.94 8.34 -0.20
CA GLY A 11 1.11 8.82 -1.31
C GLY A 11 -0.11 7.94 -1.60
N TRP A 12 0.00 6.63 -1.38
CA TRP A 12 -1.14 5.72 -1.52
C TRP A 12 -2.04 5.79 -0.30
N THR A 13 -1.44 5.79 0.90
CA THR A 13 -2.16 5.90 2.16
C THR A 13 -3.00 7.17 2.19
N ASP A 14 -2.48 8.30 1.68
CA ASP A 14 -3.22 9.57 1.65
C ASP A 14 -4.57 9.48 0.93
N ALA A 15 -4.59 8.84 -0.25
CA ALA A 15 -5.85 8.61 -0.97
C ALA A 15 -6.72 7.57 -0.26
N PHE A 16 -6.13 6.47 0.21
CA PHE A 16 -6.84 5.34 0.81
C PHE A 16 -7.60 5.72 2.08
N VAL A 17 -7.00 6.53 2.96
CA VAL A 17 -7.56 6.87 4.28
C VAL A 17 -8.63 7.96 4.25
N ARG A 18 -8.96 8.49 3.06
CA ARG A 18 -10.02 9.49 2.87
C ARG A 18 -11.40 8.86 2.61
N GLY A 19 -11.51 7.54 2.68
CA GLY A 19 -12.79 6.83 2.64
C GLY A 19 -13.59 6.98 3.93
N THR A 20 -14.76 6.32 3.97
CA THR A 20 -15.74 6.45 5.06
C THR A 20 -15.49 5.49 6.23
N HIS A 21 -14.29 4.93 6.35
CA HIS A 21 -13.92 3.96 7.37
C HIS A 21 -13.04 4.58 8.45
N THR A 22 -12.86 3.84 9.54
CA THR A 22 -11.85 4.17 10.56
C THR A 22 -10.57 3.41 10.22
N TYR A 23 -9.44 4.11 10.19
CA TYR A 23 -8.14 3.56 9.83
C TYR A 23 -7.25 3.57 11.06
N LEU A 24 -6.77 2.40 11.47
CA LEU A 24 -5.95 2.23 12.66
C LEU A 24 -4.49 2.10 12.24
N LEU A 25 -3.65 3.02 12.70
CA LEU A 25 -2.24 3.08 12.35
C LEU A 25 -1.41 2.85 13.61
N PRO A 26 -0.63 1.75 13.67
CA PRO A 26 0.30 1.54 14.76
C PRO A 26 1.28 2.72 14.88
N THR A 27 1.42 3.26 16.09
CA THR A 27 2.34 4.36 16.39
C THR A 27 3.25 4.04 17.58
N THR A 28 4.52 4.41 17.49
CA THR A 28 5.48 4.32 18.61
C THR A 28 6.21 5.66 18.75
N PRO A 29 6.71 6.01 19.94
CA PRO A 29 7.49 7.24 20.12
C PRO A 29 8.70 7.36 19.19
N ASP A 30 9.34 6.22 18.88
CA ASP A 30 10.51 6.14 18.00
C ASP A 30 10.14 6.22 16.51
N GLY A 31 8.86 6.06 16.16
CA GLY A 31 8.40 5.99 14.78
C GLY A 31 8.91 4.76 14.04
N GLY A 32 9.28 4.95 12.77
CA GLY A 32 9.89 3.91 11.93
C GLY A 32 8.89 2.95 11.28
N ALA A 33 9.41 1.91 10.65
CA ALA A 33 8.65 1.06 9.73
C ALA A 33 7.44 0.33 10.35
N TRP A 34 7.37 0.23 11.68
CA TRP A 34 6.32 -0.50 12.40
C TRP A 34 5.46 0.40 13.30
N GLY A 35 5.84 1.66 13.47
CA GLY A 35 5.21 2.59 14.41
C GLY A 35 5.16 4.03 13.91
N LEU A 36 5.19 4.25 12.59
CA LEU A 36 5.25 5.59 12.00
C LEU A 36 3.99 6.44 12.30
N GLY A 37 2.84 5.81 12.54
CA GLY A 37 1.58 6.51 12.68
C GLY A 37 1.25 7.40 11.48
N ARG A 38 0.70 8.58 11.74
CA ARG A 38 0.36 9.61 10.75
C ARG A 38 1.58 10.36 10.23
N ALA A 39 2.71 10.33 10.92
CA ALA A 39 3.91 11.12 10.58
C ALA A 39 3.62 12.61 10.30
N GLY A 40 2.74 13.22 11.11
CA GLY A 40 2.35 14.63 10.96
C GLY A 40 1.49 14.95 9.73
N ARG A 41 0.99 13.95 9.01
CA ARG A 41 0.08 14.16 7.87
C ARG A 41 -1.28 14.67 8.34
N ASP A 42 -1.81 15.65 7.61
CA ASP A 42 -3.15 16.19 7.80
C ASP A 42 -4.23 15.27 7.20
N TRP A 43 -4.31 14.06 7.77
CA TRP A 43 -5.33 13.07 7.44
C TRP A 43 -6.63 13.28 8.23
N PRO A 44 -7.77 12.77 7.74
CA PRO A 44 -9.04 12.89 8.45
C PRO A 44 -8.97 12.34 9.88
N ALA A 45 -9.86 12.83 10.76
CA ALA A 45 -9.97 12.36 12.15
C ALA A 45 -10.33 10.87 12.27
N SER A 46 -10.82 10.24 11.20
CA SER A 46 -11.05 8.80 11.12
C SER A 46 -9.75 7.98 11.07
N VAL A 47 -8.59 8.62 10.90
CA VAL A 47 -7.27 7.99 10.94
C VAL A 47 -6.70 8.12 12.35
N VAL A 48 -6.75 7.01 13.08
CA VAL A 48 -6.44 6.94 14.51
C VAL A 48 -5.11 6.24 14.69
N GLU A 49 -4.19 6.91 15.38
CA GLU A 49 -2.96 6.28 15.83
C GLU A 49 -3.23 5.43 17.07
N VAL A 50 -2.72 4.21 17.08
CA VAL A 50 -2.95 3.24 18.17
C VAL A 50 -1.61 2.70 18.64
N ALA A 51 -1.38 2.66 19.95
CA ALA A 51 -0.18 2.02 20.47
C ALA A 51 -0.23 0.50 20.22
N PRO A 52 0.88 -0.16 19.88
CA PRO A 52 0.86 -1.58 19.52
C PRO A 52 0.23 -2.51 20.56
N HIS A 53 0.32 -2.17 21.85
CA HIS A 53 -0.27 -2.96 22.94
C HIS A 53 -1.81 -2.84 23.03
N ASP A 54 -2.39 -1.77 22.49
CA ASP A 54 -3.85 -1.53 22.50
C ASP A 54 -4.54 -2.16 21.28
N LEU A 55 -3.78 -2.59 20.26
CA LEU A 55 -4.35 -3.11 19.01
C LEU A 55 -5.18 -4.38 19.19
N ARG A 56 -4.86 -5.19 20.21
CA ARG A 56 -5.58 -6.43 20.51
C ARG A 56 -7.07 -6.17 20.79
N ASP A 57 -7.36 -5.07 21.48
CA ASP A 57 -8.70 -4.70 21.92
C ASP A 57 -9.34 -3.62 21.02
N ALA A 58 -8.73 -3.34 19.87
CA ALA A 58 -9.13 -2.24 18.99
C ALA A 58 -10.23 -2.60 17.98
N ASP A 59 -10.98 -3.70 18.17
CA ASP A 59 -12.10 -4.14 17.33
C ASP A 59 -11.81 -4.08 15.81
N ILE A 60 -10.63 -4.56 15.39
CA ILE A 60 -10.24 -4.54 13.96
C ILE A 60 -11.10 -5.53 13.18
N ASP A 61 -11.75 -5.03 12.12
CA ASP A 61 -12.60 -5.81 11.20
C ASP A 61 -11.78 -6.47 10.08
N VAL A 62 -10.75 -5.79 9.58
CA VAL A 62 -9.93 -6.22 8.44
C VAL A 62 -8.54 -5.59 8.50
N VAL A 63 -7.52 -6.28 7.98
CA VAL A 63 -6.16 -5.75 7.81
C VAL A 63 -5.78 -5.62 6.34
N VAL A 64 -5.16 -4.49 5.99
CA VAL A 64 -4.47 -4.29 4.71
C VAL A 64 -2.98 -4.51 4.91
N LEU A 65 -2.51 -5.66 4.46
CA LEU A 65 -1.11 -6.07 4.50
C LEU A 65 -0.37 -5.47 3.30
N GLN A 66 0.85 -4.99 3.49
CA GLN A 66 1.72 -4.39 2.47
C GLN A 66 3.13 -4.99 2.49
N ARG A 67 3.42 -5.82 3.49
CA ARG A 67 4.68 -6.55 3.70
C ARG A 67 4.35 -7.94 4.20
N ILE A 68 5.13 -8.95 3.81
CA ILE A 68 4.85 -10.33 4.20
C ILE A 68 4.98 -10.52 5.72
N GLU A 69 5.89 -9.77 6.34
CA GLU A 69 6.16 -9.79 7.78
C GLU A 69 4.97 -9.28 8.61
N GLU A 70 4.06 -8.51 8.01
CA GLU A 70 2.87 -8.01 8.71
C GLU A 70 1.89 -9.13 9.10
N ILE A 71 1.97 -10.31 8.46
CA ILE A 71 1.19 -11.47 8.85
C ILE A 71 1.61 -11.96 10.23
N ALA A 72 2.91 -12.21 10.42
CA ALA A 72 3.46 -12.62 11.71
C ALA A 72 3.28 -11.53 12.76
N GLU A 73 3.34 -10.26 12.36
CA GLU A 73 3.11 -9.14 13.27
C GLU A 73 1.66 -9.06 13.75
N CYS A 74 0.67 -9.35 12.90
CA CYS A 74 -0.73 -9.48 13.32
C CYS A 74 -0.90 -10.59 14.36
N GLU A 75 -0.27 -11.74 14.17
CA GLU A 75 -0.33 -12.83 15.15
C GLU A 75 0.28 -12.41 16.49
N ARG A 76 1.44 -11.73 16.46
CA ARG A 76 2.12 -11.25 17.65
C ARG A 76 1.32 -10.20 18.42
N LEU A 77 0.81 -9.19 17.72
CA LEU A 77 0.12 -8.05 18.34
C LEU A 77 -1.33 -8.38 18.71
N LEU A 78 -2.06 -9.02 17.79
CA LEU A 78 -3.49 -9.23 17.89
C LEU A 78 -3.86 -10.60 18.45
N GLY A 79 -2.95 -11.59 18.37
CA GLY A 79 -3.29 -12.99 18.61
C GLY A 79 -4.25 -13.57 17.57
N ARG A 80 -4.34 -12.96 16.37
CA ARG A 80 -5.21 -13.36 15.27
C ARG A 80 -4.38 -13.58 14.02
N THR A 81 -4.62 -14.68 13.31
CA THR A 81 -3.97 -15.00 12.04
C THR A 81 -4.75 -14.37 10.87
N PRO A 82 -4.15 -13.46 10.07
CA PRO A 82 -4.74 -12.95 8.83
C PRO A 82 -5.12 -14.06 7.85
N GLY A 83 -6.32 -13.96 7.26
CA GLY A 83 -6.91 -14.96 6.36
C GLY A 83 -7.66 -16.09 7.08
N ARG A 84 -7.47 -16.26 8.39
CA ARG A 84 -8.20 -17.25 9.22
C ARG A 84 -9.08 -16.61 10.28
N ASP A 85 -8.48 -15.87 11.20
CA ASP A 85 -9.16 -15.26 12.35
C ASP A 85 -9.49 -13.78 12.10
N LEU A 86 -8.82 -13.17 11.12
CA LEU A 86 -8.98 -11.77 10.72
C LEU A 86 -9.01 -11.69 9.19
N PRO A 87 -10.10 -11.16 8.58
CA PRO A 87 -10.11 -10.86 7.15
C PRO A 87 -8.90 -10.01 6.75
N ALA A 88 -8.27 -10.36 5.64
CA ALA A 88 -7.05 -9.71 5.19
C ALA A 88 -7.02 -9.55 3.68
N VAL A 89 -6.37 -8.50 3.22
CA VAL A 89 -5.98 -8.31 1.81
C VAL A 89 -4.50 -7.96 1.77
N PHE A 90 -3.77 -8.45 0.78
CA PHE A 90 -2.38 -8.08 0.55
C PHE A 90 -2.28 -7.09 -0.59
N LEU A 91 -1.83 -5.88 -0.32
CA LEU A 91 -1.65 -4.82 -1.30
C LEU A 91 -0.23 -4.85 -1.86
N GLU A 92 -0.12 -5.15 -3.14
CA GLU A 92 1.14 -5.19 -3.87
C GLU A 92 1.37 -3.88 -4.65
N HIS A 93 2.35 -3.12 -4.18
CA HIS A 93 2.73 -1.81 -4.72
C HIS A 93 3.65 -1.88 -5.93
N ASN A 94 4.48 -2.91 -6.04
CA ASN A 94 5.54 -2.95 -7.05
C ASN A 94 5.52 -4.26 -7.83
N THR A 95 6.20 -4.27 -8.97
CA THR A 95 6.61 -5.49 -9.65
C THR A 95 7.74 -6.21 -8.87
N PRO A 96 8.02 -7.49 -9.19
CA PRO A 96 9.21 -8.17 -8.69
C PRO A 96 10.49 -7.35 -8.90
N ARG A 97 11.27 -7.16 -7.83
CA ARG A 97 12.50 -6.33 -7.89
C ARG A 97 13.68 -7.03 -8.55
N ARG A 98 13.72 -8.35 -8.52
CA ARG A 98 14.79 -9.21 -9.06
C ARG A 98 14.13 -10.32 -9.85
N ASP A 99 14.85 -10.87 -10.82
CA ASP A 99 14.40 -12.00 -11.67
C ASP A 99 12.90 -11.95 -11.99
N ILE A 100 12.54 -11.03 -12.88
CA ILE A 100 11.15 -10.74 -13.26
C ILE A 100 10.40 -12.00 -13.72
N VAL A 101 11.09 -12.96 -14.33
CA VAL A 101 10.46 -14.16 -14.90
C VAL A 101 10.39 -15.30 -13.88
N GLY A 102 11.39 -15.43 -13.00
CA GLY A 102 11.47 -16.51 -12.02
C GLY A 102 10.85 -16.21 -10.66
N THR A 103 10.42 -14.96 -10.40
CA THR A 103 9.97 -14.55 -9.07
C THR A 103 8.48 -14.84 -8.87
N VAL A 104 8.23 -15.79 -7.96
CA VAL A 104 6.89 -16.16 -7.48
C VAL A 104 6.49 -15.28 -6.29
N HIS A 105 5.23 -14.86 -6.26
CA HIS A 105 4.69 -14.05 -5.17
C HIS A 105 4.70 -14.83 -3.84
N PRO A 106 5.05 -14.23 -2.70
CA PRO A 106 5.09 -14.92 -1.40
C PRO A 106 3.76 -15.53 -0.93
N LEU A 107 2.64 -15.14 -1.55
CA LEU A 107 1.30 -15.69 -1.28
C LEU A 107 0.79 -16.61 -2.40
N ALA A 108 1.64 -17.00 -3.36
CA ALA A 108 1.21 -17.69 -4.57
C ALA A 108 0.52 -19.04 -4.34
N ASP A 109 0.76 -19.69 -3.20
CA ASP A 109 0.14 -20.96 -2.80
C ASP A 109 -1.05 -20.79 -1.84
N ARG A 110 -1.49 -19.55 -1.60
CA ARG A 110 -2.58 -19.23 -0.67
C ARG A 110 -3.85 -18.81 -1.37
N THR A 111 -4.98 -19.13 -0.76
CA THR A 111 -6.31 -18.74 -1.25
C THR A 111 -7.13 -17.94 -0.24
N ASP A 112 -6.62 -17.83 0.99
CA ASP A 112 -7.27 -17.21 2.14
C ASP A 112 -6.96 -15.71 2.28
N ILE A 113 -5.94 -15.20 1.57
CA ILE A 113 -5.62 -13.77 1.46
C ILE A 113 -5.52 -13.40 -0.02
N PRO A 114 -6.47 -12.61 -0.58
CA PRO A 114 -6.36 -12.11 -1.94
C PRO A 114 -5.25 -11.04 -2.07
N ILE A 115 -4.63 -11.00 -3.25
CA ILE A 115 -3.63 -10.01 -3.63
C ILE A 115 -4.33 -8.90 -4.41
N VAL A 116 -4.15 -7.65 -3.98
CA VAL A 116 -4.60 -6.46 -4.69
C VAL A 116 -3.38 -5.79 -5.31
N HIS A 117 -3.29 -5.80 -6.63
CA HIS A 117 -2.26 -5.07 -7.36
C HIS A 117 -2.71 -3.64 -7.64
N VAL A 118 -1.82 -2.68 -7.46
CA VAL A 118 -2.11 -1.26 -7.71
C VAL A 118 -1.99 -0.86 -9.18
N THR A 119 -1.59 -1.78 -10.06
CA THR A 119 -1.60 -1.60 -11.52
C THR A 119 -1.84 -2.95 -12.21
N HIS A 120 -2.40 -2.91 -13.42
CA HIS A 120 -2.48 -4.08 -14.28
C HIS A 120 -1.09 -4.63 -14.66
N PHE A 121 -0.07 -3.77 -14.69
CA PHE A 121 1.30 -4.18 -14.98
C PHE A 121 1.90 -5.00 -13.84
N ASN A 122 1.64 -4.63 -12.57
CA ASN A 122 2.06 -5.39 -11.41
C ASN A 122 1.44 -6.79 -11.43
N GLU A 123 0.12 -6.88 -11.69
CA GLU A 123 -0.58 -8.17 -11.78
C GLU A 123 0.01 -9.06 -12.86
N LEU A 124 0.31 -8.50 -14.05
CA LEU A 124 0.90 -9.25 -15.16
C LEU A 124 2.30 -9.80 -14.84
N PHE A 125 3.11 -9.05 -14.08
CA PHE A 125 4.52 -9.38 -13.84
C PHE A 125 4.75 -10.26 -12.61
N TRP A 126 3.78 -10.36 -11.71
CA TRP A 126 3.86 -11.29 -10.60
C TRP A 126 3.31 -12.66 -11.01
N ASP A 127 4.11 -13.72 -10.84
CA ASP A 127 3.55 -15.06 -10.76
C ASP A 127 2.84 -15.21 -9.40
N SER A 128 1.53 -14.98 -9.41
CA SER A 128 0.66 -15.07 -8.23
C SER A 128 0.14 -16.49 -7.98
N GLY A 129 0.56 -17.49 -8.75
CA GLY A 129 0.15 -18.89 -8.59
C GLY A 129 -1.37 -19.06 -8.54
N ILE A 130 -1.87 -19.66 -7.44
CA ILE A 130 -3.30 -19.90 -7.19
C ILE A 130 -3.97 -18.79 -6.37
N ALA A 131 -3.22 -17.76 -5.98
CA ALA A 131 -3.78 -16.65 -5.22
C ALA A 131 -4.78 -15.86 -6.04
N ARG A 132 -5.88 -15.46 -5.41
CA ARG A 132 -6.87 -14.60 -6.04
C ARG A 132 -6.28 -13.21 -6.18
N THR A 133 -6.19 -12.71 -7.41
CA THR A 133 -5.75 -11.35 -7.69
C THR A 133 -6.91 -10.43 -8.01
N ARG A 134 -6.72 -9.13 -7.77
CA ARG A 134 -7.56 -8.06 -8.28
C ARG A 134 -6.71 -6.81 -8.50
N VAL A 135 -7.05 -6.03 -9.52
CA VAL A 135 -6.45 -4.71 -9.71
C VAL A 135 -7.37 -3.64 -9.15
N ILE A 136 -6.80 -2.78 -8.30
CA ILE A 136 -7.41 -1.53 -7.85
C ILE A 136 -6.32 -0.46 -8.00
N GLU A 137 -6.47 0.40 -9.00
CA GLU A 137 -5.44 1.37 -9.35
C GLU A 137 -5.19 2.40 -8.24
N HIS A 138 -4.00 2.99 -8.23
CA HIS A 138 -3.71 4.12 -7.35
C HIS A 138 -4.70 5.26 -7.58
N GLY A 139 -5.37 5.68 -6.51
CA GLY A 139 -6.10 6.94 -6.48
C GLY A 139 -5.18 8.10 -6.10
N ILE A 140 -5.51 9.29 -6.59
CA ILE A 140 -5.10 10.56 -5.99
C ILE A 140 -6.35 11.26 -5.46
N VAL A 141 -6.17 12.18 -4.52
CA VAL A 141 -7.26 13.10 -4.16
C VAL A 141 -7.60 13.89 -5.40
N ASP A 142 -8.85 13.81 -5.87
CA ASP A 142 -9.33 14.56 -7.02
C ASP A 142 -9.22 16.07 -6.71
N PRO A 143 -8.28 16.80 -7.35
CA PRO A 143 -8.15 18.23 -7.13
C PRO A 143 -9.18 19.03 -7.92
N GLY A 144 -10.08 18.35 -8.65
CA GLY A 144 -10.95 18.93 -9.65
C GLY A 144 -10.23 19.16 -10.98
N TYR A 145 -10.95 19.77 -11.92
CA TYR A 145 -10.41 20.10 -13.24
C TYR A 145 -9.49 21.32 -13.15
N LEU A 146 -8.18 21.08 -13.02
CA LEU A 146 -7.16 22.14 -12.94
C LEU A 146 -6.43 22.41 -14.27
N TYR A 147 -6.64 21.57 -15.29
CA TYR A 147 -5.93 21.69 -16.56
C TYR A 147 -6.65 22.67 -17.50
N THR A 148 -5.97 23.75 -17.92
CA THR A 148 -6.53 24.74 -18.86
C THR A 148 -6.02 24.59 -20.29
N GLY A 149 -4.84 23.99 -20.49
CA GLY A 149 -4.20 23.88 -21.81
C GLY A 149 -3.65 25.19 -22.39
N GLU A 150 -3.60 26.27 -21.61
CA GLU A 150 -3.14 27.59 -22.06
C GLU A 150 -1.62 27.69 -22.20
N LEU A 151 -0.87 26.78 -21.58
CA LEU A 151 0.59 26.70 -21.66
C LEU A 151 1.00 25.50 -22.51
N GLU A 152 1.74 25.76 -23.59
CA GLU A 152 2.36 24.72 -24.43
C GLU A 152 3.59 24.10 -23.74
N GLN A 153 3.39 23.54 -22.54
CA GLN A 153 4.45 22.91 -21.75
C GLN A 153 4.01 21.52 -21.28
N LEU A 154 4.97 20.58 -21.26
CA LEU A 154 4.81 19.26 -20.69
C LEU A 154 5.53 19.21 -19.33
N ALA A 155 4.86 18.71 -18.30
CA ALA A 155 5.47 18.39 -17.01
C ALA A 155 5.40 16.88 -16.75
N ALA A 156 6.51 16.27 -16.35
CA ALA A 156 6.57 14.89 -15.90
C ALA A 156 6.82 14.84 -14.39
N VAL A 157 5.93 14.19 -13.64
CA VAL A 157 6.08 13.97 -12.20
C VAL A 157 6.44 12.52 -11.97
N ILE A 158 7.65 12.27 -11.49
CA ILE A 158 8.17 10.92 -11.28
C ILE A 158 8.67 10.80 -9.85
N ASN A 159 8.31 9.71 -9.18
CA ASN A 159 8.75 9.45 -7.81
C ASN A 159 10.24 9.10 -7.77
N GLU A 160 11.06 9.90 -7.07
CA GLU A 160 12.50 9.68 -6.87
C GLU A 160 13.26 9.39 -8.20
N PRO A 161 13.17 10.29 -9.21
CA PRO A 161 13.50 9.96 -10.59
C PRO A 161 14.96 9.55 -10.79
N VAL A 162 15.87 10.25 -10.11
CA VAL A 162 17.32 9.98 -10.17
C VAL A 162 17.64 8.64 -9.50
N ARG A 163 17.07 8.36 -8.33
CA ARG A 163 17.38 7.16 -7.53
C ARG A 163 16.77 5.89 -8.13
N ARG A 164 15.56 5.99 -8.68
CA ARG A 164 14.81 4.83 -9.19
C ARG A 164 15.03 4.56 -10.67
N GLY A 165 15.47 5.55 -11.45
CA GLY A 165 15.89 5.38 -12.85
C GLY A 165 14.84 4.63 -13.68
N ARG A 166 15.27 3.55 -14.34
CA ARG A 166 14.44 2.69 -15.20
C ARG A 166 13.18 2.16 -14.51
N ILE A 167 13.22 1.87 -13.21
CA ILE A 167 12.06 1.38 -12.44
C ILE A 167 10.87 2.33 -12.56
N THR A 168 11.16 3.62 -12.73
CA THR A 168 10.17 4.70 -12.85
C THR A 168 10.15 5.34 -14.23
N GLY A 169 10.87 4.76 -15.21
CA GLY A 169 10.95 5.29 -16.57
C GLY A 169 11.68 6.63 -16.71
N THR A 170 12.41 7.10 -15.69
CA THR A 170 13.08 8.42 -15.75
C THR A 170 14.07 8.51 -16.90
N ASP A 171 14.78 7.42 -17.19
CA ASP A 171 15.77 7.36 -18.27
C ASP A 171 15.15 7.37 -19.68
N LEU A 172 13.82 7.32 -19.77
CA LEU A 172 13.08 7.48 -21.03
C LEU A 172 12.79 8.94 -21.35
N LEU A 173 12.86 9.86 -20.38
CA LEU A 173 12.53 11.28 -20.58
C LEU A 173 13.25 11.93 -21.77
N PRO A 174 14.55 11.71 -22.01
CA PRO A 174 15.23 12.27 -23.18
C PRO A 174 14.66 11.83 -24.53
N ARG A 175 13.84 10.77 -24.60
CA ARG A 175 13.16 10.35 -25.84
C ARG A 175 11.87 11.11 -26.13
N PHE A 176 11.32 11.80 -25.13
CA PHE A 176 10.10 12.59 -25.25
C PHE A 176 10.38 14.10 -25.32
N ALA A 177 11.66 14.49 -25.24
CA ALA A 177 12.13 15.87 -25.31
C ALA A 177 12.41 16.31 -26.75
#